data_AF-A0A7S2RGZ9-F1
#
_entry.id   AF-A0A7S2RGZ9-F1
#
_cell.length_a   1.000
_cell.length_b   1.000
_cell.length_c   1.000
_cell.angle_alpha   90.00
_cell.angle_beta   90.00
_cell.angle_gamma   90.00
#
_symmetry.space_group_name_H-M   'P 1'
#
loop_
_entity.id
_entity.type
_entity.pdbx_description
1 polymer ?
#
loop_
_entity_poly.entity_id
_entity_poly.type
_entity_poly.pdbx_seq_one_letter_code
_entity_poly.pdbx_strand_id
1 'polypeptide(L)'
;DAPSDLRLGKLQPWFRGFKGEVEEVSKYRYRTCGKAEFISPRTVEVTELPVGVWVNSYKAFLLRLQESGQITGFEEHHKGDQPRFTVHLSPQGRTQAAARGLDRYFRLHKPLSTTNMFAFDSQRRIRRFLTAEDMLDAFMEVRLALYERRKEVLAERSELRVQGLDRRLRFMDLVASGQLDLLAPAAEDELLRQMQALGAGIDDSECRK
;
A
#
# COMPACT_ATOMS: atom_id res chain seq x y z
N ASP A 1 25.88 -2.83 17.34
CA ASP A 1 25.01 -1.74 17.83
C ASP A 1 24.18 -1.19 16.70
N ALA A 2 22.87 -1.50 16.68
CA ALA A 2 21.96 -0.90 15.72
C ALA A 2 21.77 0.59 16.10
N PRO A 3 21.83 1.53 15.15
CA PRO A 3 21.73 2.94 15.46
C PRO A 3 20.37 3.22 16.11
N SER A 4 20.40 3.84 17.29
CA SER A 4 19.25 4.25 18.10
C SER A 4 18.31 5.27 17.42
N ASP A 5 18.64 5.69 16.20
CA ASP A 5 18.00 6.79 15.46
C ASP A 5 16.86 6.37 14.52
N LEU A 6 16.58 5.07 14.37
CA LEU A 6 15.49 4.56 13.51
C LEU A 6 14.22 4.23 14.30
N ARG A 7 13.86 5.06 15.30
CA ARG A 7 12.53 4.94 15.91
C ARG A 7 11.51 5.56 14.97
N LEU A 8 10.52 4.77 14.54
CA LEU A 8 9.41 5.29 13.76
C LEU A 8 8.77 6.46 14.50
N GLY A 9 8.69 7.60 13.81
CA GLY A 9 7.86 8.71 14.25
C GLY A 9 6.39 8.29 14.28
N LYS A 10 5.58 9.02 15.05
CA LYS A 10 4.15 8.75 15.16
C LYS A 10 3.48 8.82 13.79
N LEU A 11 2.79 7.75 13.41
CA LEU A 11 2.06 7.67 12.15
C LEU A 11 0.70 8.34 12.28
N GLN A 12 0.40 9.22 11.33
CA GLN A 12 -0.91 9.85 11.19
C GLN A 12 -1.68 9.21 10.03
N PRO A 13 -3.02 9.05 10.13
CA PRO A 13 -3.82 8.54 9.03
C PRO A 13 -3.66 9.41 7.79
N TRP A 14 -3.39 8.77 6.65
CA TRP A 14 -3.24 9.42 5.36
C TRP A 14 -4.10 8.71 4.32
N PHE A 15 -4.70 9.49 3.43
CA PHE A 15 -5.61 8.99 2.41
C PHE A 15 -5.16 9.45 1.03
N ARG A 16 -4.93 8.49 0.12
CA ARG A 16 -4.50 8.79 -1.24
C ARG A 16 -5.54 9.66 -1.96
N GLY A 17 -5.09 10.79 -2.50
CA GLY A 17 -5.93 11.70 -3.28
C GLY A 17 -6.78 12.67 -2.45
N PHE A 18 -6.84 12.51 -1.13
CA PHE A 18 -7.49 13.46 -0.23
C PHE A 18 -6.62 14.71 -0.09
N LYS A 19 -7.19 15.87 -0.42
CA LYS A 19 -6.50 17.17 -0.36
C LYS A 19 -6.82 17.96 0.91
N GLY A 20 -7.72 17.45 1.74
CA GLY A 20 -8.08 18.05 3.03
C GLY A 20 -7.02 17.80 4.09
N GLU A 21 -7.34 18.17 5.33
CA GLU A 21 -6.44 18.02 6.47
C GLU A 21 -6.89 16.88 7.38
N VAL A 22 -5.93 16.19 7.99
CA VAL A 22 -6.19 15.19 9.04
C VAL A 22 -5.56 15.70 10.32
N GLU A 23 -6.39 16.17 11.23
CA GLU A 23 -5.96 16.74 12.50
C GLU A 23 -6.09 15.71 13.63
N GLU A 24 -5.10 15.64 14.51
CA GLU A 24 -5.25 14.88 15.75
C GLU A 24 -6.00 15.71 16.79
N VAL A 25 -7.18 15.22 17.20
CA VAL A 25 -8.03 15.90 18.19
C VAL A 25 -7.70 15.44 19.60
N SER A 26 -7.41 14.15 19.76
CA SER A 26 -6.92 13.58 21.02
C SER A 26 -6.21 12.26 20.74
N LYS A 27 -5.62 11.63 21.76
CA LYS A 27 -5.04 10.29 21.66
C LYS A 27 -6.04 9.33 20.99
N TYR A 28 -5.62 8.69 19.89
CA TYR A 28 -6.43 7.77 19.06
C TYR A 28 -7.66 8.36 18.37
N ARG A 29 -7.81 9.69 18.34
CA ARG A 29 -8.93 10.35 17.66
C ARG A 29 -8.41 11.45 16.75
N TYR A 30 -8.74 11.30 15.49
CA TYR A 30 -8.45 12.21 14.41
C TYR A 30 -9.74 12.85 13.91
N ARG A 31 -9.60 13.90 13.12
CA ARG A 31 -10.67 14.53 12.39
C ARG A 31 -10.20 14.75 10.97
N THR A 32 -11.01 14.31 10.00
CA THR A 32 -10.78 14.65 8.60
C THR A 32 -11.56 15.92 8.28
N CYS A 33 -10.85 16.90 7.74
CA CYS A 33 -11.34 18.24 7.43
C CYS A 33 -11.39 18.40 5.91
N GLY A 34 -12.59 18.66 5.38
CA GLY A 34 -12.78 19.08 3.99
C GLY A 34 -12.24 20.49 3.75
N LYS A 35 -12.46 21.01 2.55
CA LYS A 35 -12.03 22.37 2.18
C LYS A 35 -13.20 23.16 1.63
N ALA A 36 -13.40 24.35 2.19
CA ALA A 36 -14.32 25.33 1.64
C ALA A 36 -13.82 26.75 1.83
N GLU A 37 -14.08 27.59 0.83
CA GLU A 37 -13.60 28.96 0.75
C GLU A 37 -14.68 29.89 0.22
N PHE A 38 -14.69 31.15 0.67
CA PHE A 38 -15.54 32.18 0.10
C PHE A 38 -14.95 32.67 -1.22
N ILE A 39 -15.67 32.45 -2.32
CA ILE A 39 -15.34 33.03 -3.63
C ILE A 39 -15.96 34.42 -3.79
N SER A 40 -17.08 34.65 -3.10
CA SER A 40 -17.78 35.94 -3.07
C SER A 40 -18.42 36.14 -1.69
N PRO A 41 -18.92 37.34 -1.35
CA PRO A 41 -19.59 37.59 -0.07
C PRO A 41 -20.77 36.66 0.22
N ARG A 42 -21.40 36.07 -0.80
CA ARG A 42 -22.52 35.14 -0.67
C ARG A 42 -22.30 33.80 -1.37
N THR A 43 -21.11 33.53 -1.90
CA THR A 43 -20.81 32.30 -2.63
C THR A 43 -19.65 31.58 -1.98
N VAL A 44 -19.83 30.29 -1.68
CA VAL A 44 -18.82 29.40 -1.10
C VAL A 44 -18.50 28.30 -2.10
N GLU A 45 -17.21 28.05 -2.35
CA GLU A 45 -16.76 26.84 -3.03
C GLU A 45 -16.42 25.77 -1.99
N VAL A 46 -16.97 24.57 -2.15
CA VAL A 46 -16.54 23.39 -1.41
C VAL A 46 -15.75 22.52 -2.38
N THR A 47 -14.45 22.36 -2.13
CA THR A 47 -13.50 21.70 -3.05
C THR A 47 -13.01 20.34 -2.56
N GLU A 48 -13.32 19.99 -1.31
CA GLU A 48 -12.98 18.68 -0.75
C GLU A 48 -13.97 18.29 0.35
N LEU A 49 -14.38 17.02 0.37
CA LEU A 49 -15.26 16.47 1.40
C LEU A 49 -14.47 15.63 2.40
N PRO A 50 -14.89 15.56 3.68
CA PRO A 50 -14.25 14.67 4.65
C PRO A 50 -14.27 13.21 4.21
N VAL A 51 -13.23 12.47 4.59
CA VAL A 51 -13.07 11.07 4.16
C VAL A 51 -14.28 10.20 4.52
N GLY A 52 -14.83 9.52 3.51
CA GLY A 52 -16.02 8.68 3.64
C GLY A 52 -17.34 9.46 3.72
N VAL A 53 -17.36 10.72 3.29
CA VAL A 53 -18.59 11.43 2.93
C VAL A 53 -18.74 11.35 1.41
N TRP A 54 -19.84 10.76 0.96
CA TRP A 54 -20.13 10.63 -0.47
C TRP A 54 -20.79 11.90 -1.02
N VAL A 55 -20.52 12.19 -2.29
CA VAL A 55 -21.10 13.32 -3.04
C VAL A 55 -22.62 13.36 -2.92
N ASN A 56 -23.30 12.22 -3.13
CA ASN A 56 -24.76 12.14 -3.04
C ASN A 56 -25.29 12.42 -1.63
N SER A 57 -24.59 11.95 -0.59
CA SER A 57 -24.96 12.22 0.80
C SER A 57 -24.79 13.71 1.13
N TYR A 58 -23.74 14.34 0.58
CA TYR A 58 -23.49 15.77 0.74
C TYR A 58 -24.51 16.63 -0.02
N LYS A 59 -24.88 16.23 -1.24
CA LYS A 59 -25.95 16.84 -2.03
C LYS A 59 -27.28 16.84 -1.27
N ALA A 60 -27.65 15.71 -0.67
CA ALA A 60 -28.86 15.62 0.16
C ALA A 60 -28.82 16.58 1.37
N PHE A 61 -27.63 16.83 1.93
CA PHE A 61 -27.45 17.82 2.98
C PHE A 61 -27.64 19.26 2.45
N LEU A 62 -27.08 19.59 1.28
CA LEU A 62 -27.26 20.91 0.66
C LEU A 62 -28.73 21.16 0.29
N LEU A 63 -29.46 20.16 -0.22
CA LEU A 63 -30.90 20.27 -0.50
C LEU A 63 -31.70 20.63 0.76
N ARG A 64 -31.39 20.02 1.91
CA ARG A 64 -32.04 20.38 3.18
C ARG A 64 -31.72 21.82 3.61
N LEU A 65 -30.49 22.29 3.37
CA LEU A 65 -30.16 23.70 3.62
C LEU A 65 -30.99 24.62 2.72
N GLN A 66 -31.23 24.23 1.48
CA GLN A 66 -32.04 25.00 0.52
C GLN A 66 -33.51 25.04 0.96
N GLU A 67 -34.09 23.91 1.33
CA GLU A 67 -35.45 23.81 1.87
C GLU A 67 -35.63 24.67 3.14
N SER A 68 -34.60 24.78 3.98
CA SER A 68 -34.62 25.63 5.18
C SER A 68 -34.40 27.13 4.91
N GLY A 69 -34.22 27.55 3.65
CA GLY A 69 -33.97 28.96 3.28
C GLY A 69 -32.56 29.48 3.63
N GLN A 70 -31.67 28.59 4.07
CA GLN A 70 -30.30 28.94 4.43
C GLN A 70 -29.40 29.15 3.21
N ILE A 71 -29.69 28.46 2.11
CA ILE A 71 -29.02 28.66 0.82
C ILE A 71 -30.07 28.94 -0.25
N THR A 72 -29.74 29.77 -1.22
CA THR A 72 -30.61 30.06 -2.37
C THR A 72 -30.53 28.97 -3.43
N GLY A 73 -29.39 28.28 -3.51
CA GLY A 73 -29.15 27.18 -4.45
C GLY A 73 -27.70 26.74 -4.42
N PHE A 74 -27.39 25.67 -5.16
CA PHE A 74 -26.01 25.20 -5.35
C PHE A 74 -25.83 24.57 -6.73
N GLU A 75 -24.59 24.55 -7.20
CA GLU A 75 -24.18 23.97 -8.48
C GLU A 75 -23.11 22.89 -8.25
N GLU A 76 -23.10 21.86 -9.11
CA GLU A 76 -22.17 20.73 -9.06
C GLU A 76 -21.20 20.78 -10.24
N HIS A 77 -19.91 20.93 -9.96
CA HIS A 77 -18.85 21.09 -10.98
C HIS A 77 -17.73 20.04 -10.79
N HIS A 78 -18.13 18.78 -10.60
CA HIS A 78 -17.20 17.67 -10.33
C HIS A 78 -16.17 17.47 -11.45
N LYS A 79 -14.89 17.28 -11.09
CA LYS A 79 -13.82 16.97 -12.04
C LYS A 79 -13.30 15.56 -11.76
N GLY A 80 -13.84 14.57 -12.48
CA GLY A 80 -13.58 13.16 -12.20
C GLY A 80 -13.98 12.81 -10.76
N ASP A 81 -13.05 12.27 -9.98
CA ASP A 81 -13.28 11.89 -8.57
C ASP A 81 -13.18 13.05 -7.57
N GLN A 82 -12.95 14.30 -8.03
CA GLN A 82 -12.84 15.46 -7.14
C GLN A 82 -14.19 16.17 -6.98
N PRO A 83 -14.76 16.21 -5.75
CA PRO A 83 -15.99 16.92 -5.49
C PRO A 83 -15.78 18.44 -5.60
N ARG A 84 -16.72 19.13 -6.24
CA ARG A 84 -16.73 20.59 -6.28
C ARG A 84 -18.17 21.07 -6.28
N PHE A 85 -18.52 21.84 -5.26
CA PHE A 85 -19.84 22.46 -5.11
C PHE A 85 -19.70 23.96 -5.00
N THR A 86 -20.47 24.69 -5.78
CA THR A 86 -20.62 26.14 -5.63
C THR A 86 -21.94 26.40 -4.93
N VAL A 87 -21.90 26.92 -3.71
CA VAL A 87 -23.10 27.13 -2.87
C VAL A 87 -23.38 28.62 -2.74
N HIS A 88 -24.62 29.01 -3.05
CA HIS A 88 -25.09 30.39 -2.90
C HIS A 88 -25.87 30.55 -1.60
N LEU A 89 -25.33 31.34 -0.67
CA LEU A 89 -25.88 31.58 0.65
C LEU A 89 -26.96 32.67 0.61
N SER A 90 -28.04 32.47 1.37
CA SER A 90 -28.97 33.55 1.70
C SER A 90 -28.31 34.53 2.70
N PRO A 91 -28.84 35.76 2.87
CA PRO A 91 -28.33 36.68 3.89
C PRO A 91 -28.32 36.06 5.30
N GLN A 92 -29.36 35.27 5.61
CA GLN A 92 -29.46 34.53 6.86
C GLN A 92 -28.38 33.45 6.97
N GLY A 93 -28.21 32.63 5.92
CA GLY A 93 -27.18 31.59 5.88
C GLY A 93 -25.76 32.15 5.97
N ARG A 94 -25.51 33.34 5.39
CA ARG A 94 -24.20 34.01 5.48
C ARG A 94 -23.84 34.40 6.91
N THR A 95 -24.78 34.99 7.64
CA THR A 95 -24.58 35.38 9.04
C THR A 95 -24.34 34.14 9.90
N GLN A 96 -25.11 33.07 9.69
CA GLN A 96 -24.93 31.81 10.42
C GLN A 96 -23.59 31.11 10.11
N ALA A 97 -23.20 31.08 8.84
CA ALA A 97 -21.92 30.51 8.41
C ALA A 97 -20.73 31.31 8.96
N ALA A 98 -20.83 32.63 9.00
CA ALA A 98 -19.81 33.48 9.61
C ALA A 98 -19.70 33.26 11.13
N ALA A 99 -20.83 33.15 11.82
CA ALA A 99 -20.86 32.94 13.28
C ALA A 99 -20.35 31.55 13.70
N ARG A 100 -20.64 30.50 12.92
CA ARG A 100 -20.26 29.11 13.24
C ARG A 100 -18.90 28.68 12.66
N GLY A 101 -18.40 29.41 11.67
CA GLY A 101 -17.30 28.98 10.80
C GLY A 101 -17.78 28.08 9.66
N LEU A 102 -17.15 28.21 8.50
CA LEU A 102 -17.50 27.48 7.28
C LEU A 102 -17.47 25.96 7.49
N ASP A 103 -16.42 25.45 8.12
CA ASP A 103 -16.20 24.01 8.23
C ASP A 103 -17.28 23.32 9.05
N ARG A 104 -17.70 23.96 10.14
CA ARG A 104 -18.79 23.44 11.00
C ARG A 104 -20.15 23.61 10.35
N TYR A 105 -20.39 24.75 9.70
CA TYR A 105 -21.65 25.05 9.04
C TYR A 105 -21.94 24.07 7.89
N PHE A 106 -20.94 23.82 7.05
CA PHE A 106 -21.02 22.90 5.91
C PHE A 106 -20.74 21.44 6.29
N ARG A 107 -20.58 21.10 7.58
CA ARG A 107 -20.29 19.73 8.04
C ARG A 107 -19.05 19.11 7.36
N LEU A 108 -18.03 19.93 7.15
CA LEU A 108 -16.74 19.53 6.57
C LEU A 108 -15.79 18.94 7.61
N HIS A 109 -16.31 18.47 8.73
CA HIS A 109 -15.55 17.77 9.76
C HIS A 109 -16.15 16.38 9.97
N LYS A 110 -15.31 15.35 9.91
CA LYS A 110 -15.73 14.00 10.27
C LYS A 110 -14.75 13.37 11.25
N PRO A 111 -15.22 12.87 12.41
CA PRO A 111 -14.35 12.20 13.37
C PRO A 111 -13.87 10.86 12.81
N LEU A 112 -12.63 10.52 13.12
CA LEU A 112 -11.97 9.27 12.78
C LEU A 112 -11.33 8.70 14.05
N SER A 113 -11.79 7.54 14.50
CA SER A 113 -11.27 6.88 15.72
C SER A 113 -10.40 5.68 15.35
N THR A 114 -9.25 5.56 16.00
CA THR A 114 -8.32 4.43 15.85
C THR A 114 -8.20 3.57 17.12
N THR A 115 -9.19 3.64 18.03
CA THR A 115 -9.16 2.91 19.31
C THR A 115 -9.28 1.38 19.14
N ASN A 116 -9.96 0.92 18.09
CA ASN A 116 -10.36 -0.48 17.91
C ASN A 116 -9.57 -1.14 16.75
N MET A 117 -8.26 -1.33 16.92
CA MET A 117 -7.41 -2.03 15.95
C MET A 117 -7.20 -3.47 16.40
N PHE A 118 -8.06 -4.40 15.97
CA PHE A 118 -7.90 -5.83 16.20
C PHE A 118 -7.50 -6.53 14.91
N ALA A 119 -6.47 -7.37 14.97
CA ALA A 119 -6.06 -8.19 13.84
C ALA A 119 -5.52 -9.54 14.32
N PHE A 120 -5.42 -10.50 13.39
CA PHE A 120 -4.75 -11.76 13.64
C PHE A 120 -3.24 -11.57 13.64
N ASP A 121 -2.57 -12.13 14.64
CA ASP A 121 -1.11 -12.20 14.69
C ASP A 121 -0.56 -13.37 13.86
N SER A 122 0.77 -13.53 13.86
CA SER A 122 1.48 -14.63 13.18
C SER A 122 1.07 -16.02 13.68
N GLN A 123 0.51 -16.11 14.89
CA GLN A 123 0.00 -17.34 15.51
C GLN A 123 -1.50 -17.53 15.30
N ARG A 124 -2.14 -16.70 14.46
CA ARG A 124 -3.59 -16.69 14.17
C ARG A 124 -4.45 -16.40 15.40
N ARG A 125 -3.92 -15.69 16.40
CA ARG A 125 -4.66 -15.23 17.57
C ARG A 125 -5.12 -13.79 17.35
N ILE A 126 -6.30 -13.47 17.86
CA ILE A 126 -6.81 -12.09 17.82
C ILE A 126 -6.04 -11.27 18.85
N ARG A 127 -5.31 -10.26 18.38
CA ARG A 127 -4.58 -9.31 19.22
C ARG A 127 -5.13 -7.90 19.01
N ARG A 128 -5.22 -7.14 20.10
CA ARG A 128 -5.51 -5.69 20.05
C ARG A 128 -4.20 -4.92 19.91
N PHE A 129 -4.10 -4.12 18.87
CA PHE A 129 -3.01 -3.19 18.62
C PHE A 129 -3.38 -1.81 19.15
N LEU A 130 -2.48 -1.19 19.89
CA LEU A 130 -2.72 0.13 20.48
C LEU A 130 -2.44 1.25 19.47
N THR A 131 -1.44 1.06 18.63
CA THR A 131 -0.94 2.05 17.69
C THR A 131 -0.65 1.39 16.34
N ALA A 132 -0.53 2.18 15.27
CA ALA A 132 -0.20 1.63 13.95
C ALA A 132 1.23 1.10 13.89
N GLU A 133 2.12 1.68 14.70
CA GLU A 133 3.51 1.31 14.87
C GLU A 133 3.63 -0.09 15.50
N ASP A 134 2.85 -0.41 16.54
CA ASP A 134 2.81 -1.76 17.13
C ASP A 134 2.41 -2.84 16.10
N MET A 135 1.49 -2.49 15.19
CA MET A 135 1.11 -3.37 14.09
C MET A 135 2.24 -3.51 13.05
N LEU A 136 2.96 -2.43 12.78
CA LEU A 136 4.09 -2.43 11.85
C LEU A 136 5.27 -3.24 12.41
N ASP A 137 5.59 -3.10 13.70
CA ASP A 137 6.65 -3.86 14.36
C ASP A 137 6.38 -5.36 14.27
N ALA A 138 5.14 -5.78 14.58
CA ALA A 138 4.72 -7.18 14.44
C ALA A 138 4.79 -7.68 12.98
N PHE A 139 4.48 -6.80 12.01
CA PHE A 139 4.62 -7.13 10.59
C PHE A 139 6.09 -7.27 10.17
N MET A 140 6.96 -6.37 10.63
CA MET A 140 8.37 -6.31 10.26
C MET A 140 9.13 -7.55 10.72
N GLU A 141 8.83 -8.06 11.93
CA GLU A 141 9.42 -9.30 12.45
C GLU A 141 9.17 -10.48 11.50
N VAL A 142 7.91 -10.72 11.13
CA VAL A 142 7.52 -11.79 10.20
C VAL A 142 8.15 -11.55 8.83
N ARG A 143 8.13 -10.30 8.37
CA ARG A 143 8.59 -9.96 7.03
C ARG A 143 10.10 -10.15 6.87
N LEU A 144 10.89 -9.84 7.90
CA LEU A 144 12.34 -10.01 7.88
C LEU A 144 12.73 -11.50 7.78
N ALA A 145 12.11 -12.36 8.58
CA ALA A 145 12.33 -13.80 8.51
C ALA A 145 11.98 -14.37 7.11
N LEU A 146 10.91 -13.87 6.48
CA LEU A 146 10.57 -14.25 5.11
C LEU A 146 11.57 -13.74 4.07
N TYR A 147 12.21 -12.59 4.29
CA TYR A 147 13.27 -12.10 3.41
C TYR A 147 14.52 -12.96 3.49
N GLU A 148 14.90 -13.41 4.69
CA GLU A 148 16.01 -14.35 4.90
C GLU A 148 15.73 -15.66 4.17
N ARG A 149 14.55 -16.24 4.37
CA ARG A 149 14.16 -17.48 3.68
C ARG A 149 14.14 -17.32 2.16
N ARG A 150 13.65 -16.17 1.67
CA ARG A 150 13.66 -15.86 0.23
C ARG A 150 15.09 -15.76 -0.30
N LYS A 151 16.01 -15.14 0.45
CA LYS A 151 17.42 -15.01 0.07
C LYS A 151 18.07 -16.37 -0.07
N GLU A 152 17.86 -17.28 0.89
CA GLU A 152 18.38 -18.65 0.84
C GLU A 152 17.95 -19.38 -0.44
N VAL A 153 16.64 -19.36 -0.75
CA VAL A 153 16.10 -20.02 -1.95
C VAL A 153 16.67 -19.40 -3.24
N LEU A 154 16.86 -18.08 -3.27
CA LEU A 154 17.46 -17.41 -4.44
C LEU A 154 18.95 -17.72 -4.59
N ALA A 155 19.68 -17.87 -3.48
CA ALA A 155 21.08 -18.27 -3.47
C ALA A 155 21.23 -19.71 -3.97
N GLU A 156 20.49 -20.65 -3.39
CA GLU A 156 20.47 -22.06 -3.80
C GLU A 156 20.12 -22.21 -5.29
N ARG A 157 19.09 -21.51 -5.76
CA ARG A 157 18.72 -21.52 -7.18
C ARG A 157 19.83 -20.96 -8.07
N SER A 158 20.53 -19.93 -7.62
CA SER A 158 21.65 -19.36 -8.37
C SER A 158 22.84 -20.32 -8.41
N GLU A 159 23.14 -20.99 -7.30
CA GLU A 159 24.20 -21.98 -7.18
C GLU A 159 23.95 -23.17 -8.11
N LEU A 160 22.74 -23.75 -8.09
CA LEU A 160 22.35 -24.82 -9.00
C LEU A 160 22.48 -24.41 -10.47
N ARG A 161 22.14 -23.16 -10.79
CA ARG A 161 22.30 -22.62 -12.15
C ARG A 161 23.77 -22.49 -12.54
N VAL A 162 24.63 -22.02 -11.63
CA VAL A 162 26.08 -21.92 -11.86
C VAL A 162 26.67 -23.31 -12.07
N GLN A 163 26.33 -24.28 -11.23
CA GLN A 163 26.79 -25.66 -11.38
C GLN A 163 26.32 -26.27 -12.71
N GLY A 164 25.07 -26.03 -13.11
CA GLY A 164 24.56 -26.47 -14.41
C GLY A 164 25.30 -25.86 -15.60
N LEU A 165 25.72 -24.59 -15.51
CA LEU A 165 26.54 -23.94 -16.52
C LEU A 165 27.99 -24.45 -16.51
N ASP A 166 28.57 -24.69 -15.33
CA ASP A 166 29.92 -25.24 -15.17
C ASP A 166 30.01 -26.64 -15.81
N ARG A 167 29.03 -27.51 -15.53
CA ARG A 167 28.95 -28.85 -16.16
C ARG A 167 28.89 -28.76 -17.70
N ARG A 168 28.12 -27.80 -18.24
CA ARG A 168 28.05 -27.57 -19.70
C ARG A 168 29.38 -27.10 -20.28
N LEU A 169 30.08 -26.19 -19.59
CA LEU A 169 31.40 -25.72 -20.02
C LEU A 169 32.41 -26.87 -20.02
N ARG A 170 32.46 -27.67 -18.93
CA ARG A 170 33.34 -28.84 -18.85
C ARG A 170 33.08 -29.85 -19.96
N PHE A 171 31.81 -30.12 -20.28
CA PHE A 171 31.46 -30.98 -21.41
C PHE A 171 32.03 -30.43 -22.73
N MET A 172 31.87 -29.13 -22.99
CA MET A 172 32.42 -28.50 -24.19
C MET A 172 33.95 -28.61 -24.23
N ASP A 173 34.64 -28.42 -23.11
CA ASP A 173 36.11 -28.55 -23.02
C ASP A 173 36.58 -30.00 -23.26
N LEU A 174 35.87 -31.00 -22.73
CA LEU A 174 36.17 -32.42 -22.93
C LEU A 174 36.01 -32.84 -24.40
N VAL A 175 34.98 -32.31 -25.08
CA VAL A 175 34.76 -32.55 -26.51
C VAL A 175 35.82 -31.83 -27.35
N ALA A 176 36.13 -30.57 -27.03
CA ALA A 176 37.12 -29.79 -27.76
C ALA A 176 38.55 -30.35 -27.61
N SER A 177 38.88 -30.91 -26.44
CA SER A 177 40.17 -31.58 -26.18
C SER A 177 40.26 -33.00 -26.76
N GLY A 178 39.17 -33.53 -27.32
CA GLY A 178 39.10 -34.89 -27.88
C GLY A 178 39.10 -36.00 -26.83
N GLN A 179 38.94 -35.67 -25.54
CA GLN A 179 38.83 -36.65 -24.45
C GLN A 179 37.45 -37.32 -24.42
N LEU A 180 36.43 -36.66 -24.99
CA LEU A 180 35.10 -37.21 -25.19
C LEU A 180 34.77 -37.17 -26.68
N ASP A 181 34.73 -38.33 -27.33
CA ASP A 181 34.39 -38.46 -28.75
C ASP A 181 32.90 -38.80 -28.91
N LEU A 182 32.15 -37.84 -29.44
CA LEU A 182 30.70 -37.98 -29.67
C LEU A 182 30.35 -38.70 -30.98
N LEU A 183 31.32 -38.90 -31.87
CA LEU A 183 31.11 -39.55 -33.17
C LEU A 183 31.41 -41.06 -33.12
N ALA A 184 32.05 -41.52 -32.05
CA ALA A 184 32.26 -42.94 -31.79
C ALA A 184 30.91 -43.64 -31.51
N PRO A 185 30.70 -44.87 -32.03
CA PRO A 185 29.49 -45.64 -31.74
C PRO A 185 29.56 -46.19 -30.31
N ALA A 186 29.30 -45.34 -29.32
CA ALA A 186 29.14 -45.70 -27.92
C ALA A 186 27.64 -45.79 -27.57
N ALA A 187 27.28 -46.76 -26.74
CA ALA A 187 25.93 -46.81 -26.16
C ALA A 187 25.72 -45.62 -25.22
N GLU A 188 24.50 -45.08 -25.18
CA GLU A 188 24.14 -43.91 -24.35
C GLU A 188 24.55 -44.08 -22.87
N ASP A 189 24.34 -45.27 -22.31
CA ASP A 189 24.72 -45.61 -20.94
C ASP A 189 26.24 -45.52 -20.68
N GLU A 190 27.05 -45.86 -21.68
CA GLU A 190 28.52 -45.81 -21.57
C GLU A 190 29.02 -44.36 -21.64
N LEU A 191 28.40 -43.54 -22.51
CA LEU A 191 28.69 -42.12 -22.58
C LEU A 191 28.33 -41.39 -21.27
N LEU A 192 27.19 -41.74 -20.66
CA LEU A 192 26.77 -41.20 -19.38
C LEU A 192 27.74 -41.58 -18.25
N ARG A 193 28.24 -42.82 -18.22
CA ARG A 193 29.27 -43.24 -17.25
C ARG A 193 30.59 -42.51 -17.45
N GLN A 194 31.01 -42.30 -18.70
CA GLN A 194 32.22 -41.52 -19.01
C GLN A 194 32.06 -40.06 -18.57
N MET A 195 30.90 -39.45 -18.83
CA MET A 195 30.60 -38.10 -18.36
C MET A 195 30.57 -37.99 -16.83
N GLN A 196 30.02 -39.01 -16.14
CA GLN A 196 30.02 -39.07 -14.67
C GLN A 196 31.44 -39.23 -14.11
N ALA A 197 32.25 -40.12 -14.69
CA ALA A 197 33.64 -40.33 -14.28
C ALA A 197 34.52 -39.07 -14.48
N LEU A 198 34.21 -38.27 -15.49
CA LEU A 198 34.92 -37.02 -15.82
C LEU A 198 34.33 -35.78 -15.12
N GLY A 199 33.33 -35.95 -14.25
CA GLY A 199 32.75 -34.85 -13.46
C GLY A 199 31.86 -33.88 -14.25
N ALA A 200 31.40 -34.26 -15.45
CA ALA A 200 30.42 -33.54 -16.25
C ALA A 200 28.99 -34.14 -16.16
N GLY A 201 28.83 -35.23 -15.41
CA GLY A 201 27.56 -35.91 -15.22
C GLY A 201 26.51 -35.08 -14.46
N ILE A 202 25.25 -35.30 -14.79
CA ILE A 202 24.10 -34.76 -14.05
C ILE A 202 23.85 -35.69 -12.86
N ASP A 203 23.79 -35.14 -11.65
CA ASP A 203 23.31 -35.88 -10.49
C ASP A 203 21.76 -35.80 -10.50
N ASP A 204 21.10 -36.86 -10.95
CA ASP A 204 19.64 -36.94 -11.06
C ASP A 204 18.92 -36.77 -9.71
N SER A 205 19.65 -36.78 -8.60
CA SER A 205 19.14 -36.49 -7.26
C SER A 205 18.72 -35.02 -7.06
N GLU A 206 19.25 -34.09 -7.87
CA GLU A 206 18.90 -32.65 -7.82
C GLU A 206 17.63 -32.30 -8.63
N CYS A 207 17.21 -33.16 -9.56
CA CYS A 207 16.05 -32.91 -10.44
C CYS A 207 14.71 -33.37 -9.85
N ARG A 208 14.71 -34.13 -8.74
CA ARG A 208 13.50 -34.66 -8.07
C ARG A 208 13.28 -34.05 -6.69
N LYS A 209 13.11 -32.74 -6.59
CA LYS A 209 12.44 -32.08 -5.45
C LYS A 209 11.60 -30.90 -5.90
#